data_AF-A0A1G2LEN0-F1
#
_entry.id   AF-A0A1G2LEN0-F1
#
_cell.length_a   1.000
_cell.length_b   1.000
_cell.length_c   1.000
_cell.angle_alpha   90.00
_cell.angle_beta   90.00
_cell.angle_gamma   90.00
#
_symmetry.space_group_name_H-M   'P 1'
#
loop_
_entity.id
_entity.type
_entity.pdbx_description
1 polymer ?
#
loop_
_entity_poly.entity_id
_entity_poly.type
_entity_poly.pdbx_seq_one_letter_code
_entity_poly.pdbx_strand_id
1 'polypeptide(L)'
;MSRFNPARRTSFDGLGAHTVVQDSTHLMNVEGAPKPETPDAGGEPRPEDPARELSRRDFLNIAVGGLAAGAAFQIGGRRAEAAADAESPEYQTANVERMRDIVARERVRENIQFAKDRFGDAEGVVSNAAMNLLDLDSFTAAERARKPPDTIAAHQRFVSRQYEKLWDIPRIEERIRKREAEEGLSAAVEGFGAIRGFSDAHMQNLLASRFHRRWLYGNVSAIRYIDREEHTPHYQVAGRAEGRGMGSMFLKHERQTIELFRTRDQRPAELLRATAHELGHHQDWTTANRLGLHERLQFLRDVGERLEAPDRYLTHYVETAVPREFQEKRGDPRDMRHRQAREYWATVMERYSLDPEEFRRSHPKDHAVAERWYRRLARAPGEPGR
;
A
#
# COMPACT_ATOMS: atom_id res chain seq x y z
N MET A 1 10.56 -65.58 3.17
CA MET A 1 9.97 -65.31 4.50
C MET A 1 9.98 -63.80 4.70
N SER A 2 8.94 -63.02 4.98
CA SER A 2 7.49 -63.19 4.97
C SER A 2 6.94 -61.76 4.74
N ARG A 3 5.99 -61.59 3.81
CA ARG A 3 5.26 -60.33 3.60
C ARG A 3 4.19 -60.23 4.68
N PHE A 4 3.91 -59.04 5.23
CA PHE A 4 2.59 -58.78 5.78
C PHE A 4 2.19 -57.30 5.66
N ASN A 5 1.16 -57.10 4.85
CA ASN A 5 0.25 -55.97 4.80
C ASN A 5 -1.09 -56.50 5.36
N PRO A 6 -1.84 -55.72 6.14
CA PRO A 6 -3.26 -55.70 5.83
C PRO A 6 -3.90 -54.31 5.92
N ALA A 7 -4.64 -54.01 4.87
CA ALA A 7 -5.73 -53.06 4.86
C ALA A 7 -6.86 -53.48 5.82
N ARG A 8 -7.55 -52.51 6.42
CA ARG A 8 -8.99 -52.62 6.71
C ARG A 8 -9.74 -51.31 6.47
N ARG A 9 -10.78 -51.47 5.65
CA ARG A 9 -11.92 -50.57 5.40
C ARG A 9 -12.72 -50.36 6.70
N THR A 10 -13.29 -49.17 6.85
CA THR A 10 -14.63 -49.01 7.43
C THR A 10 -15.43 -48.04 6.57
N SER A 11 -16.64 -48.51 6.26
CA SER A 11 -17.73 -47.85 5.55
C SER A 11 -18.40 -46.79 6.43
N PHE A 12 -18.86 -45.70 5.82
CA PHE A 12 -19.91 -44.87 6.40
C PHE A 12 -20.88 -44.48 5.28
N ASP A 13 -22.03 -45.16 5.28
CA ASP A 13 -23.27 -44.71 4.64
C ASP A 13 -24.00 -43.81 5.65
N GLY A 14 -24.55 -42.69 5.17
CA GLY A 14 -25.29 -41.76 6.02
C GLY A 14 -25.94 -40.63 5.23
N LEU A 15 -27.05 -40.96 4.59
CA LEU A 15 -28.03 -40.06 3.96
C LEU A 15 -28.47 -38.92 4.91
N GLY A 16 -28.71 -37.72 4.35
CA GLY A 16 -29.40 -36.67 5.08
C GLY A 16 -29.57 -35.33 4.34
N ALA A 17 -30.72 -35.18 3.69
CA ALA A 17 -31.46 -33.94 3.42
C ALA A 17 -30.84 -32.86 2.49
N HIS A 18 -31.29 -32.89 1.23
CA HIS A 18 -31.36 -31.70 0.38
C HIS A 18 -32.54 -30.82 0.81
N THR A 19 -32.26 -29.62 1.31
CA THR A 19 -33.25 -28.55 1.47
C THR A 19 -33.36 -27.80 0.15
N VAL A 20 -34.54 -27.90 -0.47
CA VAL A 20 -35.01 -27.04 -1.55
C VAL A 20 -35.35 -25.69 -0.92
N VAL A 21 -34.68 -24.61 -1.33
CA VAL A 21 -35.14 -23.24 -1.04
C VAL A 21 -35.59 -22.60 -2.33
N GLN A 22 -36.83 -22.13 -2.26
CA GLN A 22 -37.66 -21.59 -3.31
C GLN A 22 -37.15 -20.26 -3.85
N ASP A 23 -37.38 -20.15 -5.14
CA ASP A 23 -37.44 -18.96 -5.97
C ASP A 23 -38.43 -17.93 -5.40
N SER A 24 -38.04 -16.66 -5.32
CA SER A 24 -38.92 -15.51 -5.03
C SER A 24 -38.24 -14.20 -5.41
N THR A 25 -38.06 -13.96 -6.71
CA THR A 25 -37.87 -12.60 -7.25
C THR A 25 -39.19 -11.84 -7.22
N HIS A 26 -39.33 -10.91 -6.26
CA HIS A 26 -40.26 -9.79 -6.32
C HIS A 26 -39.46 -8.50 -6.41
N LEU A 27 -39.36 -7.95 -7.63
CA LEU A 27 -38.89 -6.59 -7.87
C LEU A 27 -40.08 -5.65 -7.72
N MET A 28 -40.06 -4.85 -6.65
CA MET A 28 -40.93 -3.67 -6.54
C MET A 28 -40.36 -2.55 -7.40
N ASN A 29 -41.20 -2.05 -8.31
CA ASN A 29 -41.00 -0.78 -9.00
C ASN A 29 -41.05 0.36 -7.96
N VAL A 30 -40.00 1.19 -7.93
CA VAL A 30 -40.04 2.50 -7.29
C VAL A 30 -39.88 3.55 -8.38
N GLU A 31 -40.98 4.26 -8.62
CA GLU A 31 -41.07 5.42 -9.49
C GLU A 31 -40.36 6.64 -8.87
N GLY A 32 -39.72 7.45 -9.71
CA GLY A 32 -39.64 8.90 -9.53
C GLY A 32 -38.49 9.45 -8.67
N ALA A 33 -37.31 9.61 -9.26
CA ALA A 33 -36.33 10.62 -8.82
C ALA A 33 -36.18 11.70 -9.92
N PRO A 34 -36.25 13.00 -9.59
CA PRO A 34 -36.14 14.08 -10.58
C PRO A 34 -34.74 14.14 -11.19
N LYS A 35 -34.69 14.33 -12.51
CA LYS A 35 -33.44 14.56 -13.26
C LYS A 35 -32.81 15.89 -12.84
N PRO A 36 -31.51 15.95 -12.53
CA PRO A 36 -30.82 17.22 -12.33
C PRO A 36 -30.69 17.97 -13.66
N GLU A 37 -30.96 19.27 -13.61
CA GLU A 37 -30.80 20.22 -14.72
C GLU A 37 -29.35 20.30 -15.19
N THR A 38 -29.19 20.41 -16.50
CA THR A 38 -27.89 20.53 -17.18
C THR A 38 -27.41 21.98 -17.06
N PRO A 39 -26.17 22.27 -16.62
CA PRO A 39 -25.67 23.64 -16.60
C PRO A 39 -25.39 24.13 -18.02
N ASP A 40 -25.77 25.38 -18.25
CA ASP A 40 -25.66 26.15 -19.48
C ASP A 40 -24.20 26.22 -19.99
N ALA A 41 -23.95 25.67 -21.18
CA ALA A 41 -22.64 25.61 -21.82
C ALA A 41 -22.40 26.88 -22.65
N GLY A 42 -22.08 27.98 -21.97
CA GLY A 42 -21.90 29.30 -22.60
C GLY A 42 -20.62 30.06 -22.24
N GLY A 43 -19.63 29.43 -21.62
CA GLY A 43 -18.36 30.09 -21.26
C GLY A 43 -17.20 29.56 -22.08
N GLU A 44 -16.55 30.42 -22.88
CA GLU A 44 -15.28 30.08 -23.54
C GLU A 44 -14.23 29.64 -22.50
N PRO A 45 -13.53 28.51 -22.71
CA PRO A 45 -12.48 28.07 -21.81
C PRO A 45 -11.30 29.04 -21.90
N ARG A 46 -10.97 29.69 -20.78
CA ARG A 46 -9.72 30.43 -20.66
C ARG A 46 -8.55 29.46 -20.78
N PRO A 47 -7.46 29.83 -21.47
CA PRO A 47 -6.28 28.98 -21.57
C PRO A 47 -5.72 28.71 -20.16
N GLU A 48 -5.66 27.44 -19.78
CA GLU A 48 -5.09 27.01 -18.50
C GLU A 48 -3.58 27.22 -18.52
N ASP A 49 -3.08 27.90 -17.47
CA ASP A 49 -1.65 28.09 -17.22
C ASP A 49 -1.06 26.76 -16.70
N PRO A 50 -0.18 26.09 -17.45
CA PRO A 50 0.34 24.76 -17.10
C PRO A 50 1.30 24.77 -15.90
N ALA A 51 1.53 25.92 -15.26
CA ALA A 51 2.40 26.07 -14.10
C ALA A 51 1.74 26.81 -12.93
N ARG A 52 0.41 26.72 -12.77
CA ARG A 52 -0.24 27.31 -11.59
C ARG A 52 0.20 26.55 -10.33
N GLU A 53 1.17 27.12 -9.61
CA GLU A 53 1.52 26.71 -8.24
C GLU A 53 0.24 26.66 -7.39
N LEU A 54 0.04 25.56 -6.66
CA LEU A 54 -1.09 25.39 -5.76
C LEU A 54 -1.10 26.54 -4.76
N SER A 55 -2.09 27.43 -4.87
CA SER A 55 -2.18 28.54 -3.93
C SER A 55 -2.56 28.02 -2.54
N ARG A 56 -2.22 28.76 -1.48
CA ARG A 56 -2.68 28.47 -0.10
C ARG A 56 -4.21 28.27 -0.02
N ARG A 57 -4.97 28.90 -0.92
CA ARG A 57 -6.44 28.74 -1.03
C ARG A 57 -6.82 27.40 -1.66
N ASP A 58 -6.10 26.94 -2.68
CA ASP A 58 -6.30 25.63 -3.30
C ASP A 58 -5.96 24.51 -2.29
N PHE A 59 -4.90 24.71 -1.49
CA PHE A 59 -4.52 23.81 -0.40
C PHE A 59 -5.57 23.76 0.73
N LEU A 60 -6.10 24.91 1.14
CA LEU A 60 -7.19 24.97 2.12
C LEU A 60 -8.48 24.34 1.61
N ASN A 61 -8.77 24.43 0.31
CA ASN A 61 -9.94 23.75 -0.29
C ASN A 61 -9.74 22.23 -0.34
N ILE A 62 -8.52 21.74 -0.54
CA ILE A 62 -8.18 20.30 -0.44
C ILE A 62 -8.26 19.83 1.01
N ALA A 63 -7.75 20.60 1.97
CA ALA A 63 -7.81 20.26 3.40
C ALA A 63 -9.24 20.31 3.96
N VAL A 64 -10.03 21.32 3.58
CA VAL A 64 -11.46 21.43 3.94
C VAL A 64 -12.28 20.37 3.20
N GLY A 65 -11.95 20.06 1.95
CA GLY A 65 -12.52 18.93 1.20
C GLY A 65 -12.17 17.58 1.81
N GLY A 66 -10.96 17.42 2.36
CA GLY A 66 -10.51 16.25 3.12
C GLY A 66 -11.18 16.12 4.48
N LEU A 67 -11.45 17.24 5.16
CA LEU A 67 -12.27 17.29 6.37
C LEU A 67 -13.75 16.98 6.08
N ALA A 68 -14.29 17.46 4.96
CA ALA A 68 -15.65 17.17 4.52
C ALA A 68 -15.80 15.72 4.01
N ALA A 69 -14.80 15.18 3.32
CA ALA A 69 -14.72 13.76 2.96
C ALA A 69 -14.51 12.88 4.19
N GLY A 70 -13.74 13.35 5.18
CA GLY A 70 -13.64 12.76 6.51
C GLY A 70 -14.97 12.75 7.25
N ALA A 71 -15.75 13.84 7.16
CA ALA A 71 -17.10 13.93 7.71
C ALA A 71 -18.15 13.08 6.93
N ALA A 72 -17.96 12.85 5.63
CA ALA A 72 -18.76 11.90 4.86
C ALA A 72 -18.39 10.44 5.17
N PHE A 73 -17.12 10.15 5.47
CA PHE A 73 -16.65 8.85 5.98
C PHE A 73 -17.18 8.53 7.39
N GLN A 74 -17.60 9.54 8.17
CA GLN A 74 -18.15 9.38 9.53
C GLN A 74 -19.54 8.73 9.59
N ILE A 75 -20.22 8.49 8.46
CA ILE A 75 -21.58 7.93 8.48
C ILE A 75 -21.56 6.38 8.59
N GLY A 76 -20.49 5.71 8.17
CA GLY A 76 -20.36 4.24 8.28
C GLY A 76 -19.62 3.72 9.53
N GLY A 77 -18.87 4.59 10.25
CA GLY A 77 -17.92 4.21 11.30
C GLY A 77 -18.34 4.48 12.76
N ARG A 78 -19.59 4.91 13.01
CA ARG A 78 -20.02 5.45 14.31
C ARG A 78 -19.87 4.53 15.53
N ARG A 79 -19.71 3.21 15.35
CA ARG A 79 -19.51 2.26 16.48
C ARG A 79 -18.06 2.09 16.92
N ALA A 80 -17.09 2.32 16.04
CA ALA A 80 -15.67 2.24 16.39
C ALA A 80 -15.12 3.56 16.96
N GLU A 81 -15.68 4.71 16.56
CA GLU A 81 -15.24 6.02 17.06
C GLU A 81 -15.65 6.28 18.52
N ALA A 82 -16.77 5.73 18.99
CA ALA A 82 -17.23 5.95 20.37
C ALA A 82 -16.29 5.36 21.46
N ALA A 83 -15.41 4.42 21.10
CA ALA A 83 -14.38 3.90 22.00
C ALA A 83 -13.06 4.71 21.93
N ALA A 84 -12.85 5.47 20.86
CA ALA A 84 -11.65 6.30 20.66
C ALA A 84 -11.79 7.73 21.23
N ASP A 85 -13.00 8.14 21.63
CA ASP A 85 -13.26 9.41 22.33
C ASP A 85 -12.76 9.44 23.79
N ALA A 86 -12.05 8.39 24.24
CA ALA A 86 -11.50 8.29 25.59
C ALA A 86 -10.03 8.78 25.73
N GLU A 87 -9.37 9.18 24.63
CA GLU A 87 -8.01 9.72 24.73
C GLU A 87 -8.01 11.09 25.41
N SER A 88 -7.22 11.23 26.49
CA SER A 88 -7.12 12.50 27.19
C SER A 88 -6.45 13.58 26.31
N PRO A 89 -6.79 14.87 26.47
CA PRO A 89 -6.13 15.96 25.76
C PRO A 89 -4.61 15.97 25.94
N GLU A 90 -4.11 15.54 27.10
CA GLU A 90 -2.68 15.41 27.39
C GLU A 90 -2.01 14.34 26.51
N TYR A 91 -2.67 13.19 26.32
CA TYR A 91 -2.17 12.13 25.43
C TYR A 91 -2.09 12.62 23.98
N GLN A 92 -3.12 13.32 23.51
CA GLN A 92 -3.17 13.88 22.16
C GLN A 92 -2.06 14.92 21.95
N THR A 93 -1.81 15.76 22.97
CA THR A 93 -0.72 16.74 22.98
C THR A 93 0.64 16.04 22.87
N ALA A 94 0.87 15.02 23.69
CA ALA A 94 2.11 14.26 23.69
C ALA A 94 2.39 13.58 22.33
N ASN A 95 1.37 13.03 21.66
CA ASN A 95 1.52 12.43 20.34
C ASN A 95 1.90 13.47 19.27
N VAL A 96 1.25 14.64 19.32
CA VAL A 96 1.58 15.76 18.43
C VAL A 96 3.01 16.25 18.65
N GLU A 97 3.44 16.39 19.90
CA GLU A 97 4.82 16.77 20.24
C GLU A 97 5.83 15.74 19.76
N ARG A 98 5.59 14.44 19.97
CA ARG A 98 6.45 13.37 19.42
C ARG A 98 6.57 13.44 17.90
N MET A 99 5.46 13.72 17.21
CA MET A 99 5.48 13.86 15.75
C MET A 99 6.33 15.07 15.32
N ARG A 100 6.17 16.22 15.99
CA ARG A 100 7.02 17.41 15.77
C ARG A 100 8.48 17.09 16.02
N ASP A 101 8.81 16.42 17.12
CA ASP A 101 10.17 16.05 17.48
C ASP A 101 10.82 15.16 16.42
N ILE A 102 10.09 14.15 15.91
CA ILE A 102 10.58 13.27 14.84
C ILE A 102 10.94 14.07 13.59
N VAL A 103 10.09 15.02 13.22
CA VAL A 103 10.24 15.83 12.02
C VAL A 103 11.29 16.92 12.20
N ALA A 104 11.49 17.38 13.43
CA ALA A 104 12.54 18.32 13.76
C ALA A 104 13.95 17.71 13.64
N ARG A 105 14.07 16.37 13.67
CA ARG A 105 15.35 15.69 13.47
C ARG A 105 15.93 16.04 12.11
N GLU A 106 17.19 16.49 12.12
CA GLU A 106 17.94 16.89 10.93
C GLU A 106 17.84 15.85 9.81
N ARG A 107 18.12 14.58 10.12
CA ARG A 107 18.06 13.49 9.14
C ARG A 107 16.68 13.30 8.50
N VAL A 108 15.59 13.54 9.25
CA VAL A 108 14.24 13.45 8.71
C VAL A 108 13.97 14.61 7.76
N ARG A 109 14.40 15.83 8.10
CA ARG A 109 14.30 17.00 7.21
C ARG A 109 15.10 16.82 5.94
N GLU A 110 16.32 16.32 6.03
CA GLU A 110 17.14 15.97 4.85
C GLU A 110 16.41 14.98 3.94
N ASN A 111 15.80 13.93 4.51
CA ASN A 111 15.11 12.92 3.71
C ASN A 111 13.81 13.46 3.10
N ILE A 112 13.09 14.35 3.78
CA ILE A 112 11.95 15.08 3.22
C ILE A 112 12.41 15.93 2.04
N GLN A 113 13.48 16.72 2.21
CA GLN A 113 13.99 17.58 1.14
C GLN A 113 14.47 16.75 -0.05
N PHE A 114 15.23 15.68 0.20
CA PHE A 114 15.64 14.72 -0.83
C PHE A 114 14.46 14.22 -1.65
N ALA A 115 13.37 13.83 -0.97
CA ALA A 115 12.19 13.30 -1.62
C ALA A 115 11.47 14.38 -2.44
N LYS A 116 11.32 15.60 -1.91
CA LYS A 116 10.72 16.73 -2.65
C LYS A 116 11.50 17.09 -3.90
N ASP A 117 12.83 17.15 -3.81
CA ASP A 117 13.68 17.55 -4.93
C ASP A 117 13.60 16.56 -6.10
N ARG A 118 13.43 15.26 -5.79
CA ARG A 118 13.47 14.17 -6.79
C ARG A 118 12.11 13.69 -7.25
N PHE A 119 11.14 13.67 -6.34
CA PHE A 119 9.84 13.02 -6.52
C PHE A 119 8.68 14.01 -6.36
N GLY A 120 8.96 15.27 -6.03
CA GLY A 120 7.93 16.30 -5.84
C GLY A 120 7.12 16.09 -4.57
N ASP A 121 6.00 16.81 -4.48
CA ASP A 121 5.07 16.71 -3.36
C ASP A 121 4.05 15.57 -3.53
N ALA A 122 3.96 14.94 -4.71
CA ALA A 122 2.99 13.89 -5.01
C ALA A 122 3.21 12.57 -4.24
N GLU A 123 4.33 12.45 -3.51
CA GLU A 123 4.61 11.25 -2.73
C GLU A 123 3.77 11.21 -1.44
N GLY A 124 3.03 10.12 -1.27
CA GLY A 124 2.08 9.98 -0.17
C GLY A 124 2.70 10.10 1.22
N VAL A 125 3.95 9.67 1.45
CA VAL A 125 4.61 9.81 2.76
C VAL A 125 5.03 11.26 3.03
N VAL A 126 5.65 11.95 2.06
CA VAL A 126 6.04 13.37 2.17
C VAL A 126 4.81 14.25 2.29
N SER A 127 3.81 14.06 1.44
CA SER A 127 2.54 14.80 1.54
C SER A 127 1.80 14.49 2.83
N ASN A 128 1.69 13.24 3.28
CA ASN A 128 1.03 12.95 4.56
C ASN A 128 1.80 13.49 5.76
N ALA A 129 3.14 13.41 5.75
CA ALA A 129 3.95 14.00 6.81
C ALA A 129 3.77 15.51 6.82
N ALA A 130 3.93 16.15 5.65
CA ALA A 130 3.77 17.58 5.47
C ALA A 130 2.36 18.04 5.85
N MET A 131 1.28 17.38 5.42
CA MET A 131 -0.10 17.71 5.82
C MET A 131 -0.26 17.62 7.34
N ASN A 132 0.15 16.50 7.96
CA ASN A 132 0.01 16.34 9.42
C ASN A 132 0.80 17.38 10.23
N LEU A 133 1.93 17.87 9.71
CA LEU A 133 2.77 18.88 10.38
C LEU A 133 2.36 20.31 10.06
N LEU A 134 2.14 20.60 8.77
CA LEU A 134 1.65 21.87 8.29
C LEU A 134 0.32 22.15 8.93
N ASP A 135 -0.60 21.19 9.09
CA ASP A 135 -1.88 21.50 9.72
C ASP A 135 -1.74 21.86 11.22
N LEU A 136 -0.70 21.40 11.92
CA LEU A 136 -0.43 21.78 13.31
C LEU A 136 0.23 23.16 13.45
N ASP A 137 1.13 23.49 12.53
CA ASP A 137 1.95 24.71 12.57
C ASP A 137 1.42 25.83 11.68
N SER A 138 0.54 25.52 10.72
CA SER A 138 -0.08 26.47 9.79
C SER A 138 -1.17 27.31 10.43
N PHE A 139 -1.74 26.88 11.57
CA PHE A 139 -2.50 27.81 12.39
C PHE A 139 -1.53 28.81 13.01
N THR A 140 -1.36 29.95 12.35
CA THR A 140 -0.71 31.12 12.96
C THR A 140 -1.39 31.44 14.29
N ALA A 141 -0.69 32.10 15.22
CA ALA A 141 -1.30 32.54 16.48
C ALA A 141 -2.60 33.34 16.23
N ALA A 142 -2.66 34.12 15.15
CA ALA A 142 -3.82 34.85 14.69
C ALA A 142 -4.96 33.96 14.17
N GLU A 143 -4.66 32.86 13.47
CA GLU A 143 -5.67 31.88 13.03
C GLU A 143 -6.19 31.06 14.21
N ARG A 144 -5.32 30.66 15.16
CA ARG A 144 -5.75 30.00 16.40
C ARG A 144 -6.73 30.87 17.20
N ALA A 145 -6.49 32.19 17.25
CA ALA A 145 -7.39 33.14 17.91
C ALA A 145 -8.74 33.33 17.21
N ARG A 146 -8.84 33.01 15.91
CA ARG A 146 -10.06 33.19 15.08
C ARG A 146 -10.86 31.92 14.88
N LYS A 147 -10.25 30.74 15.08
CA LYS A 147 -10.92 29.45 14.94
C LYS A 147 -11.64 29.09 16.25
N PRO A 148 -12.84 28.48 16.19
CA PRO A 148 -13.47 27.95 17.39
C PRO A 148 -12.51 26.97 18.10
N PRO A 149 -12.39 27.01 19.44
CA PRO A 149 -11.53 26.11 20.20
C PRO A 149 -11.73 24.63 19.84
N ASP A 150 -12.97 24.22 19.59
CA ASP A 150 -13.33 22.86 19.20
C ASP A 150 -12.70 22.43 17.87
N THR A 151 -12.46 23.37 16.95
CA THR A 151 -11.80 23.08 15.67
C THR A 151 -10.33 22.70 15.89
N ILE A 152 -9.64 23.43 16.76
CA ILE A 152 -8.23 23.16 17.10
C ILE A 152 -8.13 21.81 17.81
N ALA A 153 -9.02 21.55 18.77
CA ALA A 153 -9.06 20.28 19.49
C ALA A 153 -9.39 19.10 18.56
N ALA A 154 -10.36 19.26 17.63
CA ALA A 154 -10.68 18.24 16.63
C ALA A 154 -9.49 17.95 15.70
N HIS A 155 -8.76 18.99 15.31
CA HIS A 155 -7.58 18.85 14.48
C HIS A 155 -6.43 18.14 15.21
N GLN A 156 -6.16 18.53 16.46
CA GLN A 156 -5.19 17.86 17.31
C GLN A 156 -5.51 16.36 17.51
N ARG A 157 -6.79 16.03 17.74
CA ARG A 157 -7.27 14.63 17.76
C ARG A 157 -6.99 13.91 16.45
N PHE A 158 -7.21 14.56 15.31
CA PHE A 158 -6.92 13.97 14.01
C PHE A 158 -5.43 13.64 13.87
N VAL A 159 -4.53 14.59 14.14
CA VAL A 159 -3.09 14.37 13.98
C VAL A 159 -2.54 13.36 14.98
N SER A 160 -3.00 13.39 16.25
CA SER A 160 -2.66 12.36 17.25
C SER A 160 -2.98 10.96 16.72
N ARG A 161 -4.19 10.77 16.19
CA ARG A 161 -4.64 9.48 15.64
C ARG A 161 -3.84 9.08 14.41
N GLN A 162 -3.52 10.01 13.52
CA GLN A 162 -2.66 9.71 12.35
C GLN A 162 -1.25 9.29 12.80
N TYR A 163 -0.67 9.97 13.78
CA TYR A 163 0.63 9.62 14.34
C TYR A 163 0.61 8.20 14.90
N GLU A 164 -0.31 7.89 15.81
CA GLU A 164 -0.42 6.55 16.41
C GLU A 164 -0.65 5.47 15.35
N LYS A 165 -1.50 5.76 14.36
CA LYS A 165 -1.89 4.81 13.32
C LYS A 165 -0.78 4.55 12.28
N LEU A 166 -0.03 5.57 11.91
CA LEU A 166 0.84 5.51 10.74
C LEU A 166 2.33 5.59 11.08
N TRP A 167 2.69 6.29 12.16
CA TRP A 167 4.08 6.71 12.40
C TRP A 167 4.68 6.15 13.70
N ASP A 168 3.86 5.85 14.71
CA ASP A 168 4.28 5.33 16.00
C ASP A 168 4.63 3.83 15.94
N ILE A 169 5.94 3.53 15.90
CA ILE A 169 6.44 2.15 15.74
C ILE A 169 5.92 1.20 16.82
N PRO A 170 6.03 1.49 18.14
CA PRO A 170 5.42 0.67 19.18
C PRO A 170 3.96 0.30 18.92
N ARG A 171 3.13 1.29 18.55
CA ARG A 171 1.70 1.09 18.28
C ARG A 171 1.45 0.31 16.99
N ILE A 172 2.26 0.55 15.96
CA ILE A 172 2.26 -0.26 14.74
C ILE A 172 2.57 -1.73 15.07
N GLU A 173 3.63 -1.98 15.83
CA GLU A 173 4.05 -3.33 16.21
C GLU A 173 3.01 -4.03 17.10
N GLU A 174 2.38 -3.31 18.03
CA GLU A 174 1.28 -3.79 18.85
C GLU A 174 0.08 -4.23 18.00
N ARG A 175 -0.39 -3.37 17.08
CA ARG A 175 -1.50 -3.70 16.17
C ARG A 175 -1.21 -4.91 15.31
N ILE A 176 0.01 -4.99 14.79
CA ILE A 176 0.43 -6.13 13.98
C ILE A 176 0.48 -7.40 14.80
N ARG A 177 1.04 -7.37 16.01
CA ARG A 177 1.07 -8.53 16.91
C ARG A 177 -0.34 -9.02 17.22
N LYS A 178 -1.27 -8.11 17.53
CA LYS A 178 -2.68 -8.42 17.77
C LYS A 178 -3.30 -9.09 16.54
N ARG A 179 -3.16 -8.48 15.35
CA ARG A 179 -3.67 -9.05 14.10
C ARG A 179 -3.06 -10.41 13.78
N GLU A 180 -1.73 -10.57 13.92
CA GLU A 180 -1.04 -11.85 13.71
C GLU A 180 -1.55 -12.94 14.68
N ALA A 181 -1.97 -12.57 15.89
CA ALA A 181 -2.54 -13.51 16.86
C ALA A 181 -4.01 -13.86 16.56
N GLU A 182 -4.80 -12.91 16.06
CA GLU A 182 -6.23 -13.08 15.76
C GLU A 182 -6.47 -13.78 14.41
N GLU A 183 -5.77 -13.35 13.36
CA GLU A 183 -5.98 -13.81 11.98
C GLU A 183 -4.93 -14.83 11.53
N GLY A 184 -3.81 -14.92 12.23
CA GLY A 184 -2.64 -15.68 11.79
C GLY A 184 -1.86 -14.99 10.66
N LEU A 185 -0.79 -15.66 10.21
CA LEU A 185 0.03 -15.25 9.07
C LEU A 185 -0.23 -16.20 7.89
N SER A 186 -1.31 -15.98 7.15
CA SER A 186 -1.68 -16.80 5.99
C SER A 186 -2.45 -15.98 4.96
N ALA A 187 -2.16 -16.15 3.68
CA ALA A 187 -2.97 -15.62 2.58
C ALA A 187 -3.70 -16.76 1.87
N ALA A 188 -4.87 -16.47 1.32
CA ALA A 188 -5.51 -17.37 0.37
C ALA A 188 -4.66 -17.45 -0.91
N VAL A 189 -4.53 -18.65 -1.48
CA VAL A 189 -3.94 -18.87 -2.80
C VAL A 189 -4.98 -19.60 -3.62
N GLU A 190 -5.44 -18.98 -4.70
CA GLU A 190 -6.62 -19.46 -5.43
C GLU A 190 -6.55 -19.18 -6.93
N GLY A 191 -7.25 -20.02 -7.71
CA GLY A 191 -7.40 -19.87 -9.16
C GLY A 191 -6.32 -20.57 -9.99
N PHE A 192 -5.23 -21.05 -9.39
CA PHE A 192 -4.10 -21.67 -10.11
C PHE A 192 -4.46 -23.04 -10.69
N GLY A 193 -5.57 -23.65 -10.28
CA GLY A 193 -6.13 -24.85 -10.91
C GLY A 193 -6.56 -24.65 -12.37
N ALA A 194 -6.71 -23.41 -12.84
CA ALA A 194 -6.95 -23.10 -14.25
C ALA A 194 -5.72 -23.37 -15.14
N ILE A 195 -4.52 -23.46 -14.56
CA ILE A 195 -3.27 -23.74 -15.30
C ILE A 195 -3.05 -25.24 -15.35
N ARG A 196 -2.95 -25.81 -16.56
CA ARG A 196 -2.78 -27.26 -16.77
C ARG A 196 -1.54 -27.78 -16.03
N GLY A 197 -1.75 -28.73 -15.11
CA GLY A 197 -0.67 -29.36 -14.34
C GLY A 197 -0.15 -28.53 -13.17
N PHE A 198 -0.85 -27.45 -12.81
CA PHE A 198 -0.54 -26.59 -11.68
C PHE A 198 -1.74 -26.52 -10.72
N SER A 199 -1.51 -26.11 -9.48
CA SER A 199 -2.57 -26.04 -8.47
C SER A 199 -2.26 -24.98 -7.42
N ASP A 200 -3.29 -24.59 -6.68
CA ASP A 200 -3.17 -23.66 -5.55
C ASP A 200 -2.17 -24.16 -4.50
N ALA A 201 -2.22 -25.47 -4.19
CA ALA A 201 -1.29 -26.10 -3.27
C ALA A 201 0.17 -26.07 -3.77
N HIS A 202 0.38 -26.25 -5.09
CA HIS A 202 1.71 -26.15 -5.67
C HIS A 202 2.24 -24.70 -5.54
N MET A 203 1.43 -23.70 -5.90
CA MET A 203 1.82 -22.30 -5.75
C MET A 203 2.10 -21.93 -4.29
N GLN A 204 1.24 -22.32 -3.36
CA GLN A 204 1.42 -22.11 -1.93
C GLN A 204 2.76 -22.69 -1.43
N ASN A 205 3.13 -23.90 -1.86
CA ASN A 205 4.40 -24.53 -1.51
C ASN A 205 5.60 -23.77 -2.10
N LEU A 206 5.52 -23.34 -3.36
CA LEU A 206 6.57 -22.54 -3.99
C LEU A 206 6.80 -21.24 -3.22
N LEU A 207 5.73 -20.53 -2.88
CA LEU A 207 5.80 -19.28 -2.13
C LEU A 207 6.40 -19.49 -0.73
N ALA A 208 5.93 -20.50 0.01
CA ALA A 208 6.44 -20.82 1.34
C ALA A 208 7.92 -21.24 1.33
N SER A 209 8.40 -21.86 0.24
CA SER A 209 9.80 -22.24 0.09
C SER A 209 10.73 -21.08 -0.23
N ARG A 210 10.21 -19.96 -0.75
CA ARG A 210 11.03 -18.84 -1.24
C ARG A 210 10.93 -17.57 -0.42
N PHE A 211 9.81 -17.32 0.24
CA PHE A 211 9.61 -16.09 0.98
C PHE A 211 9.47 -16.37 2.47
N HIS A 212 10.08 -15.51 3.28
CA HIS A 212 9.80 -15.46 4.70
C HIS A 212 8.31 -15.20 4.94
N ARG A 213 7.70 -15.92 5.89
CA ARG A 213 6.26 -15.91 6.13
C ARG A 213 5.67 -14.51 6.34
N ARG A 214 6.36 -13.64 7.08
CA ARG A 214 5.93 -12.23 7.29
C ARG A 214 6.09 -11.35 6.07
N TRP A 215 7.08 -11.63 5.22
CA TRP A 215 7.21 -10.96 3.93
C TRP A 215 6.03 -11.32 3.01
N LEU A 216 5.70 -12.60 2.98
CA LEU A 216 4.63 -13.08 2.11
C LEU A 216 3.24 -12.66 2.60
N TYR A 217 2.96 -12.75 3.91
CA TYR A 217 1.59 -12.63 4.44
C TYR A 217 1.34 -11.36 5.26
N GLY A 218 2.37 -10.60 5.64
CA GLY A 218 2.21 -9.43 6.52
C GLY A 218 1.32 -8.32 5.95
N ASN A 219 1.28 -8.19 4.62
CA ASN A 219 0.51 -7.17 3.89
C ASN A 219 -0.47 -7.76 2.85
N VAL A 220 -0.45 -9.07 2.59
CA VAL A 220 -1.19 -9.69 1.48
C VAL A 220 -2.21 -10.67 2.04
N SER A 221 -3.51 -10.51 1.75
CA SER A 221 -4.60 -11.38 2.20
C SER A 221 -4.86 -12.54 1.24
N ALA A 222 -4.62 -12.32 -0.05
CA ALA A 222 -4.86 -13.31 -1.09
C ALA A 222 -3.88 -13.12 -2.26
N ILE A 223 -3.54 -14.22 -2.93
CA ILE A 223 -2.82 -14.27 -4.19
C ILE A 223 -3.70 -15.07 -5.16
N ARG A 224 -4.22 -14.40 -6.17
CA ARG A 224 -5.22 -14.93 -7.11
C ARG A 224 -4.63 -15.06 -8.49
N TYR A 225 -4.84 -16.20 -9.13
CA TYR A 225 -4.64 -16.31 -10.57
C TYR A 225 -5.95 -16.02 -11.30
N ILE A 226 -5.88 -15.14 -12.30
CA ILE A 226 -7.01 -14.79 -13.17
C ILE A 226 -6.66 -15.28 -14.57
N ASP A 227 -7.45 -16.23 -15.08
CA ASP A 227 -7.25 -16.82 -16.41
C ASP A 227 -7.70 -15.91 -17.56
N ARG A 228 -7.21 -14.68 -17.55
CA ARG A 228 -7.34 -13.71 -18.63
C ARG A 228 -6.03 -12.99 -18.81
N GLU A 229 -5.79 -12.55 -20.04
CA GLU A 229 -4.68 -11.64 -20.30
C GLU A 229 -5.12 -10.22 -19.96
N GLU A 230 -4.21 -9.44 -19.39
CA GLU A 230 -4.40 -8.04 -19.09
C GLU A 230 -3.34 -7.25 -19.85
N HIS A 231 -3.74 -6.17 -20.52
CA HIS A 231 -2.86 -5.39 -21.40
C HIS A 231 -3.01 -3.90 -21.10
N THR A 232 -1.87 -3.21 -21.04
CA THR A 232 -1.83 -1.76 -21.20
C THR A 232 -1.57 -1.42 -22.68
N PRO A 233 -1.70 -0.15 -23.11
CA PRO A 233 -1.27 0.26 -24.45
C PRO A 233 0.19 -0.05 -24.79
N HIS A 234 1.04 -0.35 -23.80
CA HIS A 234 2.49 -0.50 -23.98
C HIS A 234 3.03 -1.90 -23.71
N TYR A 235 2.36 -2.71 -22.88
CA TYR A 235 2.86 -4.02 -22.45
C TYR A 235 1.75 -4.89 -21.84
N GLN A 236 1.98 -6.21 -21.84
CA GLN A 236 1.17 -7.19 -21.11
C GLN A 236 1.44 -7.08 -19.60
N VAL A 237 0.39 -7.04 -18.80
CA VAL A 237 0.44 -6.98 -17.34
C VAL A 237 0.46 -8.41 -16.80
N ALA A 238 1.52 -8.78 -16.09
CA ALA A 238 1.65 -10.11 -15.50
C ALA A 238 1.01 -10.20 -14.10
N GLY A 239 0.86 -9.07 -13.41
CA GLY A 239 0.22 -9.00 -12.11
C GLY A 239 -0.18 -7.59 -11.72
N ARG A 240 -1.01 -7.49 -10.68
CA ARG A 240 -1.49 -6.25 -10.10
C ARG A 240 -1.75 -6.44 -8.61
N ALA A 241 -1.30 -5.49 -7.82
CA ALA A 241 -1.77 -5.28 -6.46
C ALA A 241 -3.10 -4.50 -6.45
N GLU A 242 -4.19 -5.13 -6.00
CA GLU A 242 -5.47 -4.45 -5.76
C GLU A 242 -5.47 -3.62 -4.46
N GLY A 243 -6.38 -2.64 -4.39
CA GLY A 243 -6.47 -1.72 -3.24
C GLY A 243 -5.45 -0.57 -3.29
N ARG A 244 -5.04 -0.12 -4.48
CA ARG A 244 -4.20 1.07 -4.67
C ARG A 244 -5.09 2.31 -4.87
N GLY A 245 -5.20 3.16 -3.85
CA GLY A 245 -5.87 4.46 -3.93
C GLY A 245 -5.67 5.26 -2.63
N MET A 246 -5.98 6.57 -2.62
CA MET A 246 -5.91 7.39 -1.39
C MET A 246 -6.70 6.76 -0.23
N GLY A 247 -7.82 6.08 -0.52
CA GLY A 247 -8.59 5.33 0.46
C GLY A 247 -7.78 4.24 1.18
N SER A 248 -6.85 3.55 0.52
CA SER A 248 -6.01 2.55 1.18
C SER A 248 -4.89 3.15 2.01
N MET A 249 -4.50 4.41 1.79
CA MET A 249 -3.62 5.13 2.72
C MET A 249 -4.30 5.40 4.07
N PHE A 250 -5.61 5.63 4.07
CA PHE A 250 -6.41 5.78 5.29
C PHE A 250 -6.92 4.44 5.84
N LEU A 251 -7.05 3.42 5.01
CA LEU A 251 -7.48 2.05 5.36
C LEU A 251 -6.31 1.04 5.42
N LYS A 252 -5.07 1.51 5.68
CA LYS A 252 -3.80 0.74 5.75
C LYS A 252 -3.77 -0.52 6.65
N HIS A 253 -4.91 -0.94 7.18
CA HIS A 253 -5.08 -2.15 7.97
C HIS A 253 -5.52 -3.35 7.14
N GLU A 254 -6.16 -3.13 5.98
CA GLU A 254 -6.59 -4.23 5.13
C GLU A 254 -5.41 -4.82 4.37
N ARG A 255 -5.20 -6.12 4.57
CA ARG A 255 -4.24 -6.89 3.78
C ARG A 255 -4.75 -6.93 2.33
N GLN A 256 -3.85 -6.67 1.40
CA GLN A 256 -4.18 -6.46 -0.01
C GLN A 256 -4.18 -7.76 -0.81
N THR A 257 -4.82 -7.76 -1.98
CA THR A 257 -4.81 -8.91 -2.88
C THR A 257 -3.80 -8.70 -4.01
N ILE A 258 -2.99 -9.72 -4.28
CA ILE A 258 -2.18 -9.82 -5.49
C ILE A 258 -2.98 -10.60 -6.52
N GLU A 259 -3.20 -10.02 -7.68
CA GLU A 259 -3.74 -10.70 -8.85
C GLU A 259 -2.61 -10.99 -9.82
N LEU A 260 -2.55 -12.22 -10.33
CA LEU A 260 -1.65 -12.64 -11.39
C LEU A 260 -2.50 -12.97 -12.61
N PHE A 261 -2.13 -12.40 -13.75
CA PHE A 261 -2.85 -12.59 -15.00
C PHE A 261 -2.18 -13.65 -15.87
N ARG A 262 -2.93 -14.19 -16.84
CA ARG A 262 -2.38 -15.11 -17.82
C ARG A 262 -1.28 -14.41 -18.63
N THR A 263 -0.10 -15.03 -18.66
CA THR A 263 0.99 -14.70 -19.60
C THR A 263 1.13 -15.80 -20.65
N ARG A 264 1.84 -15.52 -21.75
CA ARG A 264 2.01 -16.47 -22.86
C ARG A 264 2.63 -17.80 -22.43
N ASP A 265 3.59 -17.76 -21.51
CA ASP A 265 4.41 -18.93 -21.16
C ASP A 265 3.87 -19.71 -19.95
N GLN A 266 3.03 -19.10 -19.10
CA GLN A 266 2.41 -19.67 -17.87
C GLN A 266 3.34 -20.54 -17.00
N ARG A 267 4.67 -20.38 -17.10
CA ARG A 267 5.62 -21.22 -16.38
C ARG A 267 5.59 -20.86 -14.90
N PRO A 268 5.71 -21.82 -13.98
CA PRO A 268 5.77 -21.54 -12.54
C PRO A 268 6.82 -20.48 -12.17
N ALA A 269 7.95 -20.45 -12.88
CA ALA A 269 9.00 -19.44 -12.69
C ALA A 269 8.51 -18.02 -13.01
N GLU A 270 7.70 -17.81 -14.05
CA GLU A 270 7.17 -16.48 -14.41
C GLU A 270 6.11 -16.03 -13.41
N LEU A 271 5.26 -16.94 -12.93
CA LEU A 271 4.27 -16.63 -11.89
C LEU A 271 4.94 -16.24 -10.57
N LEU A 272 6.00 -16.97 -10.19
CA LEU A 272 6.79 -16.66 -9.01
C LEU A 272 7.50 -15.30 -9.14
N ARG A 273 8.03 -15.01 -10.33
CA ARG A 273 8.66 -13.74 -10.68
C ARG A 273 7.67 -12.57 -10.56
N ALA A 274 6.51 -12.68 -11.19
CA ALA A 274 5.45 -11.68 -11.08
C ALA A 274 4.99 -11.50 -9.63
N THR A 275 4.87 -12.59 -8.87
CA THR A 275 4.52 -12.51 -7.44
C THR A 275 5.59 -11.78 -6.63
N ALA A 276 6.88 -12.04 -6.90
CA ALA A 276 7.97 -11.36 -6.21
C ALA A 276 7.97 -9.84 -6.50
N HIS A 277 7.71 -9.45 -7.75
CA HIS A 277 7.57 -8.05 -8.14
C HIS A 277 6.38 -7.38 -7.41
N GLU A 278 5.20 -7.99 -7.43
CA GLU A 278 4.02 -7.44 -6.74
C GLU A 278 4.20 -7.38 -5.22
N LEU A 279 4.85 -8.39 -4.62
CA LEU A 279 5.24 -8.34 -3.21
C LEU A 279 6.16 -7.16 -2.92
N GLY A 280 7.09 -6.84 -3.80
CA GLY A 280 7.95 -5.65 -3.70
C GLY A 280 7.12 -4.37 -3.58
N HIS A 281 6.07 -4.22 -4.40
CA HIS A 281 5.16 -3.08 -4.30
C HIS A 281 4.33 -3.03 -3.01
N HIS A 282 3.94 -4.19 -2.45
CA HIS A 282 3.25 -4.28 -1.17
C HIS A 282 4.17 -4.04 0.04
N GLN A 283 5.46 -3.99 -0.20
CA GLN A 283 6.52 -3.89 0.80
C GLN A 283 7.40 -2.65 0.52
N ASP A 284 6.80 -1.56 0.02
CA ASP A 284 7.49 -0.30 -0.26
C ASP A 284 7.27 0.74 0.85
N TRP A 285 7.93 1.91 0.75
CA TRP A 285 7.81 2.99 1.73
C TRP A 285 6.38 3.53 1.87
N THR A 286 5.52 3.37 0.87
CA THR A 286 4.13 3.83 0.90
C THR A 286 3.21 2.79 1.55
N THR A 287 3.35 1.52 1.17
CA THR A 287 2.40 0.44 1.49
C THR A 287 2.78 -0.41 2.70
N ALA A 288 4.07 -0.53 3.02
CA ALA A 288 4.51 -1.40 4.11
C ALA A 288 3.87 -0.99 5.44
N ASN A 289 3.20 -1.90 6.14
CA ASN A 289 2.50 -1.56 7.39
C ASN A 289 3.40 -1.55 8.64
N ARG A 290 4.70 -1.83 8.51
CA ARG A 290 5.65 -2.01 9.63
C ARG A 290 6.63 -0.86 9.85
N LEU A 291 6.53 0.19 9.04
CA LEU A 291 7.50 1.28 9.00
C LEU A 291 6.91 2.56 9.62
N GLY A 292 7.67 3.18 10.53
CA GLY A 292 7.41 4.54 11.00
C GLY A 292 7.83 5.59 9.96
N LEU A 293 7.52 6.86 10.24
CA LEU A 293 7.77 7.96 9.29
C LEU A 293 9.24 8.05 8.84
N HIS A 294 10.17 8.07 9.79
CA HIS A 294 11.60 8.19 9.49
C HIS A 294 12.13 7.00 8.67
N GLU A 295 11.63 5.79 8.93
CA GLU A 295 12.03 4.59 8.20
C GLU A 295 11.53 4.63 6.77
N ARG A 296 10.28 5.06 6.54
CA ARG A 296 9.73 5.20 5.18
C ARG A 296 10.51 6.22 4.36
N LEU A 297 10.83 7.37 4.96
CA LEU A 297 11.62 8.41 4.30
C LEU A 297 13.05 7.93 4.00
N GLN A 298 13.68 7.21 4.94
CA GLN A 298 15.00 6.63 4.71
C GLN A 298 14.95 5.55 3.62
N PHE A 299 13.89 4.74 3.58
CA PHE A 299 13.71 3.71 2.57
C PHE A 299 13.55 4.31 1.17
N LEU A 300 12.67 5.31 1.02
CA LEU A 300 12.53 6.05 -0.23
C LEU A 300 13.86 6.66 -0.67
N ARG A 301 14.63 7.22 0.27
CA ARG A 301 15.96 7.75 -0.02
C ARG A 301 16.93 6.69 -0.49
N ASP A 302 17.05 5.57 0.22
CA ASP A 302 17.96 4.48 -0.14
C ASP A 302 17.65 3.95 -1.56
N VAL A 303 16.36 3.79 -1.90
CA VAL A 303 15.93 3.37 -3.23
C VAL A 303 16.21 4.45 -4.27
N GLY A 304 15.91 5.72 -3.97
CA GLY A 304 16.16 6.84 -4.87
C GLY A 304 17.64 7.02 -5.20
N GLU A 305 18.52 6.91 -4.21
CA GLU A 305 19.97 6.99 -4.41
C GLU A 305 20.49 5.82 -5.26
N ARG A 306 19.92 4.61 -5.10
CA ARG A 306 20.24 3.47 -5.98
C ARG A 306 19.73 3.65 -7.40
N LEU A 307 18.51 4.16 -7.59
CA LEU A 307 17.97 4.48 -8.91
C LEU A 307 18.85 5.48 -9.68
N GLU A 308 19.55 6.37 -8.97
CA GLU A 308 20.46 7.35 -9.57
C GLU A 308 21.85 6.81 -9.85
N ALA A 309 22.22 5.70 -9.24
CA ALA A 309 23.58 5.18 -9.32
C ALA A 309 23.88 4.58 -10.71
N PRO A 310 25.11 4.73 -11.21
CA PRO A 310 25.52 4.21 -12.52
C PRO A 310 25.71 2.68 -12.52
N ASP A 311 25.98 2.08 -11.36
CA ASP A 311 26.21 0.65 -11.17
C ASP A 311 24.95 -0.11 -10.70
N ARG A 312 23.77 0.48 -10.94
CA ARG A 312 22.48 -0.05 -10.48
C ARG A 312 22.01 -1.24 -11.31
N TYR A 313 21.06 -1.99 -10.76
CA TYR A 313 20.40 -3.06 -11.49
C TYR A 313 19.45 -2.51 -12.58
N LEU A 314 19.86 -2.57 -13.84
CA LEU A 314 19.10 -2.01 -14.96
C LEU A 314 18.11 -3.01 -15.54
N THR A 315 16.88 -2.55 -15.79
CA THR A 315 15.87 -3.34 -16.52
C THR A 315 15.16 -2.51 -17.58
N HIS A 316 14.79 -3.14 -18.68
CA HIS A 316 14.10 -2.47 -19.79
C HIS A 316 12.80 -1.77 -19.34
N TYR A 317 12.07 -2.37 -18.39
CA TYR A 317 10.80 -1.83 -17.93
C TYR A 317 10.97 -0.47 -17.22
N VAL A 318 11.90 -0.38 -16.27
CA VAL A 318 12.17 0.85 -15.50
C VAL A 318 12.81 1.94 -16.38
N GLU A 319 13.71 1.53 -17.26
CA GLU A 319 14.54 2.47 -18.05
C GLU A 319 13.83 2.93 -19.34
N THR A 320 12.84 2.20 -19.85
CA THR A 320 12.21 2.50 -21.15
C THR A 320 10.69 2.54 -21.10
N ALA A 321 10.03 1.52 -20.56
CA ALA A 321 8.55 1.46 -20.59
C ALA A 321 7.90 2.54 -19.73
N VAL A 322 8.42 2.76 -18.51
CA VAL A 322 7.90 3.80 -17.59
C VAL A 322 8.06 5.22 -18.18
N PRO A 323 9.26 5.64 -18.65
CA PRO A 323 9.41 6.95 -19.29
C PRO A 323 8.49 7.15 -20.50
N ARG A 324 8.36 6.13 -21.35
CA ARG A 324 7.51 6.21 -22.55
C ARG A 324 6.06 6.51 -22.20
N GLU A 325 5.48 5.79 -21.23
CA GLU A 325 4.10 6.01 -20.80
C GLU A 325 3.88 7.45 -20.27
N PHE A 326 4.87 8.01 -19.58
CA PHE A 326 4.79 9.37 -19.05
C PHE A 326 4.93 10.45 -20.13
N GLN A 327 5.78 10.24 -21.14
CA GLN A 327 5.92 11.15 -22.27
C GLN A 327 4.61 11.31 -23.05
N GLU A 328 3.87 10.22 -23.23
CA GLU A 328 2.58 10.25 -23.94
C GLU A 328 1.49 10.99 -23.15
N LYS A 329 1.54 10.94 -21.81
CA LYS A 329 0.56 11.58 -20.92
C LYS A 329 0.91 13.01 -20.51
N ARG A 330 2.07 13.54 -20.93
CA ARG A 330 2.62 14.85 -20.50
C ARG A 330 2.65 15.02 -18.97
N GLY A 331 3.01 13.96 -18.24
CA GLY A 331 3.06 13.98 -16.78
C GLY A 331 4.24 14.77 -16.21
N ASP A 332 4.18 15.10 -14.91
CA ASP A 332 5.30 15.71 -14.19
C ASP A 332 6.53 14.77 -14.20
N PRO A 333 7.73 15.22 -14.62
CA PRO A 333 8.96 14.44 -14.52
C PRO A 333 9.24 13.86 -13.12
N ARG A 334 8.79 14.54 -12.07
CA ARG A 334 8.95 14.08 -10.67
C ARG A 334 8.04 12.89 -10.37
N ASP A 335 6.80 12.89 -10.86
CA ASP A 335 5.88 11.76 -10.78
C ASP A 335 6.42 10.55 -11.55
N MET A 336 7.00 10.79 -12.73
CA MET A 336 7.67 9.75 -13.51
C MET A 336 8.79 9.12 -12.69
N ARG A 337 9.67 9.94 -12.09
CA ARG A 337 10.81 9.46 -11.31
C ARG A 337 10.37 8.70 -10.07
N HIS A 338 9.28 9.12 -9.43
CA HIS A 338 8.67 8.38 -8.33
C HIS A 338 8.17 7.00 -8.77
N ARG A 339 7.45 6.93 -9.90
CA ARG A 339 7.04 5.64 -10.46
C ARG A 339 8.24 4.76 -10.79
N GLN A 340 9.28 5.32 -11.41
CA GLN A 340 10.52 4.58 -11.68
C GLN A 340 11.11 4.01 -10.38
N ALA A 341 11.16 4.78 -9.29
CA ALA A 341 11.66 4.28 -8.00
C ALA A 341 10.82 3.09 -7.48
N ARG A 342 9.48 3.14 -7.60
CA ARG A 342 8.61 2.06 -7.16
C ARG A 342 8.78 0.78 -7.98
N GLU A 343 8.86 0.92 -9.30
CA GLU A 343 9.10 -0.22 -10.20
C GLU A 343 10.52 -0.77 -10.04
N TYR A 344 11.51 0.12 -9.88
CA TYR A 344 12.89 -0.25 -9.57
C TYR A 344 12.98 -1.10 -8.30
N TRP A 345 12.33 -0.65 -7.22
CA TRP A 345 12.27 -1.42 -5.98
C TRP A 345 11.64 -2.80 -6.19
N ALA A 346 10.49 -2.87 -6.86
CA ALA A 346 9.81 -4.14 -7.13
C ALA A 346 10.68 -5.11 -7.94
N THR A 347 11.39 -4.61 -8.95
CA THR A 347 12.30 -5.39 -9.78
C THR A 347 13.59 -5.81 -9.05
N VAL A 348 14.12 -4.96 -8.17
CA VAL A 348 15.22 -5.33 -7.26
C VAL A 348 14.78 -6.46 -6.32
N MET A 349 13.56 -6.39 -5.77
CA MET A 349 13.02 -7.42 -4.89
C MET A 349 12.70 -8.72 -5.61
N GLU A 350 12.24 -8.65 -6.85
CA GLU A 350 12.12 -9.80 -7.73
C GLU A 350 13.45 -10.53 -7.84
N ARG A 351 14.53 -9.82 -8.24
CA ARG A 351 15.85 -10.41 -8.41
C ARG A 351 16.42 -10.96 -7.10
N TYR A 352 16.32 -10.18 -6.01
CA TYR A 352 16.76 -10.60 -4.68
C TYR A 352 16.07 -11.87 -4.18
N SER A 353 14.76 -12.00 -4.43
CA SER A 353 13.98 -13.14 -3.91
C SER A 353 14.19 -14.43 -4.71
N LEU A 354 14.43 -14.31 -6.01
CA LEU A 354 14.60 -15.47 -6.90
C LEU A 354 16.02 -16.04 -6.87
N ASP A 355 17.03 -15.16 -6.88
CA ASP A 355 18.45 -15.55 -6.87
C ASP A 355 19.32 -14.57 -6.06
N PRO A 356 19.25 -14.64 -4.72
CA PRO A 356 19.98 -13.71 -3.85
C PRO A 356 21.51 -13.84 -3.99
N GLU A 357 22.03 -15.05 -4.23
CA GLU A 357 23.48 -15.29 -4.31
C GLU A 357 24.07 -14.75 -5.62
N GLU A 358 23.41 -14.96 -6.75
CA GLU A 358 23.81 -14.32 -8.00
C GLU A 358 23.65 -12.80 -7.94
N PHE A 359 22.58 -12.31 -7.32
CA PHE A 359 22.36 -10.87 -7.18
C PHE A 359 23.41 -10.20 -6.30
N ARG A 360 23.81 -10.84 -5.19
CA ARG A 360 24.90 -10.36 -4.33
C ARG A 360 26.22 -10.23 -5.08
N ARG A 361 26.53 -11.17 -5.97
CA ARG A 361 27.76 -11.15 -6.76
C ARG A 361 27.73 -10.10 -7.87
N SER A 362 26.62 -9.99 -8.59
CA SER A 362 26.51 -9.13 -9.77
C SER A 362 26.18 -7.67 -9.43
N HIS A 363 25.38 -7.42 -8.38
CA HIS A 363 24.90 -6.10 -7.99
C HIS A 363 24.88 -5.97 -6.45
N PRO A 364 26.05 -6.01 -5.78
CA PRO A 364 26.14 -6.10 -4.32
C PRO A 364 25.47 -4.94 -3.58
N LYS A 365 25.48 -3.73 -4.15
CA LYS A 365 24.89 -2.55 -3.51
C LYS A 365 23.36 -2.59 -3.52
N ASP A 366 22.76 -3.05 -4.62
CA ASP A 366 21.30 -3.24 -4.71
C ASP A 366 20.84 -4.40 -3.84
N HIS A 367 21.60 -5.51 -3.84
CA HIS A 367 21.37 -6.60 -2.90
C HIS A 367 21.41 -6.11 -1.44
N ALA A 368 22.39 -5.27 -1.07
CA ALA A 368 22.50 -4.76 0.30
C ALA A 368 21.29 -3.91 0.72
N VAL A 369 20.78 -3.05 -0.17
CA VAL A 369 19.55 -2.28 0.09
C VAL A 369 18.34 -3.20 0.20
N ALA A 370 18.20 -4.17 -0.72
CA ALA A 370 17.13 -5.16 -0.69
C ALA A 370 17.14 -5.97 0.62
N GLU A 371 18.30 -6.51 0.99
CA GLU A 371 18.48 -7.32 2.19
C GLU A 371 18.15 -6.55 3.47
N ARG A 372 18.62 -5.30 3.58
CA ARG A 372 18.34 -4.43 4.73
C ARG A 372 16.84 -4.27 4.95
N TRP A 373 16.12 -3.87 3.91
CA TRP A 373 14.68 -3.59 4.03
C TRP A 373 13.85 -4.87 4.12
N TYR A 374 14.25 -5.94 3.41
CA TYR A 374 13.65 -7.26 3.55
C TYR A 374 13.72 -7.76 5.00
N ARG A 375 14.91 -7.72 5.62
CA ARG A 375 15.09 -8.14 7.01
C ARG A 375 14.28 -7.26 7.96
N ARG A 376 14.27 -5.94 7.76
CA ARG A 376 13.49 -4.99 8.58
C ARG A 376 11.99 -5.29 8.52
N LEU A 377 11.47 -5.66 7.35
CA LEU A 377 10.04 -5.94 7.14
C LEU A 377 9.65 -7.39 7.51
N ALA A 378 10.59 -8.34 7.43
CA ALA A 378 10.36 -9.73 7.81
C ALA A 378 10.45 -9.99 9.33
N ARG A 379 11.07 -9.08 10.09
CA ARG A 379 11.29 -9.18 11.54
C ARG A 379 9.99 -9.32 12.34
N ALA A 380 9.99 -10.09 13.44
CA ALA A 380 8.84 -10.15 14.35
C ALA A 380 8.67 -8.84 15.14
N PRO A 381 7.44 -8.49 15.59
CA PRO A 381 7.22 -7.32 16.45
C PRO A 381 8.00 -7.47 17.78
N GLY A 382 8.77 -6.45 18.17
CA GLY A 382 9.56 -6.45 19.42
C GLY A 382 10.93 -7.15 19.34
N GLU A 383 11.33 -7.74 18.22
CA GLU A 383 12.70 -8.20 18.05
C GLU A 383 13.65 -7.01 17.88
N PRO A 384 14.79 -6.95 18.60
CA PRO A 384 15.75 -5.86 18.45
C PRO A 384 16.30 -5.79 17.02
N GLY A 385 16.50 -4.57 16.51
CA GLY A 385 17.26 -4.36 15.28
C GLY A 385 18.70 -4.77 15.49
N ARG A 386 19.23 -5.64 14.62
CA ARG A 386 20.65 -6.00 14.60
C ARG A 386 21.47 -4.96 13.86
#